data_AF-A0A4W3GLB4-F1
#
_entry.id   AF-A0A4W3GLB4-F1
#
_cell.length_a   1.000
_cell.length_b   1.000
_cell.length_c   1.000
_cell.angle_alpha   90.00
_cell.angle_beta   90.00
_cell.angle_gamma   90.00
#
_symmetry.space_group_name_H-M   'P 1'
#
loop_
_entity.id
_entity.type
_entity.pdbx_description
1 polymer ?
#
loop_
_entity_poly.entity_id
_entity_poly.type
_entity_poly.pdbx_seq_one_letter_code
_entity_poly.pdbx_strand_id
1 'polypeptide(L)'
;MSNLDEHCSSQRNSSRKESSSKIKRHTRKQQSKSHSKNCTGGSRTLECSKDHSGAKALELTGDGSSTSTHSSSGDSTQHKFLTQPSSQNMDGKDTKTFSETGHLSTSESNPDIDRTSLCDPTMSMVCLSDFELFAKEHLPKTTWDYYAAGADECCTRDDNLVAYKRIRLRPRMLRDVSVTDTRTTIQGMEINFPIGIAPTAFHCLAWHDGEMSTARAAEAMNTCYIASTYSTCSVEEISTAAPNGLQWFQLYVYRNRKLSEQLVQRVEAQGYKAVVLTVDVPYTGKRRNDIRNNFKLPPHLKVKNFDGIFEQVETFQGQVNEKQCMTSPFKQTRAGEYDFNGAEVYGGAVNSLDPSISWKDIYWLQSLTRLPIIIKGILTKEDAELAVEHGVQGIIVSNHGGRQLDGGPASIDALSEIVETVQGRVEVYLDGGIRTGSDVLKALALGAKCVFIGRPVVWGLAYKGEEGVREILQILNDEFRLSMALAGCRNVSEINRNLIQFSKL
;
A
#
# COMPACT_ATOMS: atom_id res chain seq x y z
N MET A 1 61.91 2.26 -20.69
CA MET A 1 62.33 2.43 -19.29
C MET A 1 61.43 1.55 -18.46
N SER A 2 62.05 0.59 -17.78
CA SER A 2 61.51 -0.68 -17.32
C SER A 2 61.54 -0.78 -15.79
N ASN A 3 60.53 -1.47 -15.24
CA ASN A 3 60.47 -2.33 -14.04
C ASN A 3 61.16 -1.88 -12.73
N LEU A 4 60.47 -2.11 -11.61
CA LEU A 4 60.86 -3.15 -10.64
C LEU A 4 59.85 -3.34 -9.51
N ASP A 5 59.59 -4.62 -9.26
CA ASP A 5 58.82 -5.25 -8.20
C ASP A 5 59.65 -5.48 -6.91
N GLU A 6 58.91 -5.72 -5.81
CA GLU A 6 59.10 -6.75 -4.77
C GLU A 6 60.19 -6.72 -3.66
N HIS A 7 59.70 -7.13 -2.47
CA HIS A 7 60.27 -8.04 -1.45
C HIS A 7 60.92 -7.55 -0.13
N CYS A 8 60.15 -7.70 0.97
CA CYS A 8 60.30 -8.64 2.10
C CYS A 8 61.45 -8.58 3.16
N SER A 9 61.05 -8.87 4.42
CA SER A 9 61.81 -9.46 5.59
C SER A 9 62.58 -8.48 6.52
N SER A 10 62.76 -8.63 7.84
CA SER A 10 62.28 -9.52 8.94
C SER A 10 63.00 -9.15 10.26
N GLN A 11 62.54 -9.69 11.41
CA GLN A 11 63.24 -9.91 12.72
C GLN A 11 63.43 -8.70 13.67
N ARG A 12 63.44 -8.81 15.02
CA ARG A 12 63.18 -9.82 16.08
C ARG A 12 63.29 -9.02 17.40
N ASN A 13 62.46 -9.29 18.41
CA ASN A 13 62.95 -9.68 19.74
C ASN A 13 61.83 -10.13 20.70
N SER A 14 62.18 -11.16 21.45
CA SER A 14 61.35 -12.05 22.25
C SER A 14 61.49 -11.80 23.76
N SER A 15 60.63 -12.49 24.52
CA SER A 15 60.68 -12.85 25.96
C SER A 15 59.80 -11.95 26.88
N ARG A 16 58.99 -12.47 27.82
CA ARG A 16 58.98 -13.79 28.48
C ARG A 16 57.66 -14.00 29.27
N LYS A 17 57.06 -15.19 29.11
CA LYS A 17 56.50 -16.16 30.10
C LYS A 17 55.36 -15.75 31.06
N GLU A 18 54.19 -16.41 30.94
CA GLU A 18 53.70 -17.62 31.69
C GLU A 18 53.30 -17.28 33.14
N SER A 19 52.12 -17.63 33.70
CA SER A 19 51.53 -18.97 33.78
C SER A 19 50.09 -18.96 34.33
N SER A 20 49.32 -19.97 33.92
CA SER A 20 48.01 -20.42 34.40
C SER A 20 48.03 -21.14 35.77
N SER A 21 46.91 -21.12 36.51
CA SER A 21 46.30 -22.29 37.22
C SER A 21 45.06 -21.84 38.04
N LYS A 22 43.83 -22.25 37.72
CA LYS A 22 43.10 -23.46 38.20
C LYS A 22 43.17 -23.72 39.70
N ILE A 23 41.99 -23.78 40.37
CA ILE A 23 41.48 -24.76 41.37
C ILE A 23 40.19 -24.15 42.02
N LYS A 24 38.97 -24.63 41.70
CA LYS A 24 38.18 -25.74 42.28
C LYS A 24 37.43 -25.43 43.61
N ARG A 25 36.08 -25.44 43.49
CA ARG A 25 35.01 -25.98 44.37
C ARG A 25 34.91 -25.53 45.84
N HIS A 26 33.74 -24.98 46.20
CA HIS A 26 32.81 -25.65 47.13
C HIS A 26 31.36 -25.14 47.05
N THR A 27 30.45 -26.11 47.08
CA THR A 27 28.98 -26.07 47.14
C THR A 27 28.42 -25.83 48.55
N ARG A 28 27.29 -25.09 48.67
CA ARG A 28 26.23 -25.29 49.68
C ARG A 28 24.94 -24.61 49.17
N LYS A 29 23.96 -25.34 48.64
CA LYS A 29 22.78 -25.91 49.33
C LYS A 29 22.11 -24.94 50.32
N GLN A 30 20.96 -24.39 49.93
CA GLN A 30 19.77 -24.36 50.80
C GLN A 30 18.56 -24.88 50.03
N GLN A 31 18.04 -26.00 50.53
CA GLN A 31 16.69 -26.48 50.33
C GLN A 31 15.82 -25.90 51.44
N SER A 32 14.59 -25.49 51.14
CA SER A 32 13.48 -25.57 52.08
C SER A 32 12.46 -26.60 51.58
N LYS A 33 12.33 -27.66 52.38
CA LYS A 33 11.34 -28.76 52.35
C LYS A 33 9.92 -28.20 52.53
N SER A 34 8.97 -28.50 51.65
CA SER A 34 8.00 -29.63 51.67
C SER A 34 7.03 -29.67 52.86
N HIS A 35 5.72 -29.59 52.57
CA HIS A 35 4.70 -30.45 53.18
C HIS A 35 3.72 -30.89 52.09
N SER A 36 3.66 -32.20 51.85
CA SER A 36 2.63 -32.88 51.08
C SER A 36 1.49 -33.29 52.00
N LYS A 37 0.26 -33.29 51.48
CA LYS A 37 -0.74 -34.31 51.79
C LYS A 37 -1.48 -34.68 50.50
N ASN A 38 -1.31 -35.94 50.11
CA ASN A 38 -2.17 -36.66 49.18
C ASN A 38 -3.54 -36.89 49.84
N CYS A 39 -4.60 -36.98 49.03
CA CYS A 39 -5.36 -38.22 48.80
C CYS A 39 -6.56 -38.01 47.87
N THR A 40 -6.61 -38.84 46.82
CA THR A 40 -7.77 -39.59 46.27
C THR A 40 -9.11 -38.85 46.12
N GLY A 41 -9.69 -38.70 44.93
CA GLY A 41 -10.10 -39.78 44.02
C GLY A 41 -11.63 -39.82 43.98
N GLY A 42 -12.25 -39.74 42.79
CA GLY A 42 -13.69 -39.86 42.65
C GLY A 42 -14.24 -39.35 41.32
N SER A 43 -14.29 -40.23 40.32
CA SER A 43 -15.16 -40.12 39.15
C SER A 43 -16.63 -39.91 39.56
N ARG A 44 -17.37 -39.13 38.77
CA ARG A 44 -18.73 -39.47 38.34
C ARG A 44 -19.16 -38.66 37.12
N THR A 45 -19.45 -39.42 36.08
CA THR A 45 -20.15 -39.05 34.85
C THR A 45 -21.67 -39.01 35.04
N LEU A 46 -22.32 -38.24 34.15
CA LEU A 46 -23.70 -38.33 33.68
C LEU A 46 -24.82 -37.90 34.65
N GLU A 47 -25.58 -36.87 34.27
CA GLU A 47 -26.91 -37.15 33.73
C GLU A 47 -27.46 -36.01 32.87
N CYS A 48 -28.11 -36.44 31.80
CA CYS A 48 -28.83 -35.69 30.81
C CYS A 48 -30.28 -35.54 31.29
N SER A 49 -30.90 -34.38 31.10
CA SER A 49 -32.36 -34.27 31.13
C SER A 49 -32.79 -33.35 30.00
N LYS A 50 -33.22 -34.00 28.91
CA LYS A 50 -34.19 -33.44 27.98
C LYS A 50 -35.50 -33.31 28.73
N ASP A 51 -36.23 -32.21 28.52
CA ASP A 51 -37.67 -32.35 28.33
C ASP A 51 -38.24 -31.27 27.41
N HIS A 52 -39.18 -31.75 26.60
CA HIS A 52 -39.87 -31.11 25.50
C HIS A 52 -41.06 -30.26 25.96
N SER A 53 -41.35 -29.20 25.19
CA SER A 53 -42.68 -28.76 24.70
C SER A 53 -42.55 -27.26 24.37
N GLY A 54 -43.13 -26.67 23.33
CA GLY A 54 -44.21 -27.06 22.44
C GLY A 54 -44.84 -25.75 21.96
N ALA A 55 -44.72 -25.49 20.66
CA ALA A 55 -45.41 -24.53 19.78
C ALA A 55 -46.46 -23.55 20.37
N LYS A 56 -46.45 -22.29 19.93
CA LYS A 56 -47.30 -21.78 18.83
C LYS A 56 -47.22 -20.25 18.68
N ALA A 57 -47.45 -19.84 17.44
CA ALA A 57 -47.55 -18.49 16.91
C ALA A 57 -48.64 -17.62 17.55
N LEU A 58 -48.45 -16.30 17.47
CA LEU A 58 -49.53 -15.33 17.31
C LEU A 58 -49.01 -14.13 16.50
N GLU A 59 -49.71 -13.90 15.41
CA GLU A 59 -49.60 -12.81 14.45
C GLU A 59 -50.90 -11.98 14.58
N LEU A 60 -50.86 -10.70 14.13
CA LEU A 60 -51.97 -9.75 13.93
C LEU A 60 -52.48 -9.08 15.22
N THR A 61 -52.75 -7.77 15.34
CA THR A 61 -53.07 -6.60 14.49
C THR A 61 -52.70 -5.34 15.31
N GLY A 62 -52.43 -4.11 14.84
CA GLY A 62 -53.01 -3.29 13.79
C GLY A 62 -53.34 -1.89 14.37
N ASP A 63 -53.18 -0.85 13.55
CA ASP A 63 -53.56 0.58 13.72
C ASP A 63 -52.68 1.46 14.65
N GLY A 64 -52.14 2.62 14.26
CA GLY A 64 -52.43 3.51 13.14
C GLY A 64 -52.92 4.87 13.66
N SER A 65 -52.08 5.92 13.62
CA SER A 65 -52.54 7.30 13.39
C SER A 65 -51.37 8.30 13.29
N SER A 66 -51.34 8.96 12.14
CA SER A 66 -50.62 10.19 11.82
C SER A 66 -51.29 11.40 12.47
N THR A 67 -50.52 12.40 12.91
CA THR A 67 -50.91 13.82 12.84
C THR A 67 -49.68 14.71 12.81
N SER A 68 -49.62 15.59 11.81
CA SER A 68 -48.86 16.84 11.80
C SER A 68 -49.78 17.97 12.24
N THR A 69 -49.26 18.99 12.94
CA THR A 69 -49.74 20.39 12.88
C THR A 69 -48.81 21.34 13.63
N HIS A 70 -48.72 22.56 13.08
CA HIS A 70 -47.96 23.73 13.48
C HIS A 70 -48.53 24.49 14.70
N SER A 71 -47.64 25.23 15.40
CA SER A 71 -47.81 26.63 15.88
C SER A 71 -46.53 27.08 16.62
N SER A 72 -45.69 28.02 16.15
CA SER A 72 -45.70 29.50 16.36
C SER A 72 -45.71 29.91 17.85
N SER A 73 -44.91 30.86 18.40
CA SER A 73 -44.42 32.17 17.91
C SER A 73 -43.54 32.91 18.96
N GLY A 74 -42.70 33.86 18.50
CA GLY A 74 -42.24 35.09 19.21
C GLY A 74 -40.73 35.16 19.55
N ASP A 75 -39.94 36.23 19.29
CA ASP A 75 -40.22 37.58 18.80
C ASP A 75 -38.92 38.38 18.40
N SER A 76 -39.07 39.30 17.43
CA SER A 76 -38.34 40.58 17.10
C SER A 76 -36.80 40.61 16.86
N THR A 77 -36.20 41.42 15.96
CA THR A 77 -36.53 42.80 15.47
C THR A 77 -35.87 43.14 14.10
N GLN A 78 -36.32 44.27 13.52
CA GLN A 78 -36.41 44.74 12.13
C GLN A 78 -35.21 45.51 11.51
N HIS A 79 -35.20 45.64 10.15
CA HIS A 79 -35.24 46.90 9.34
C HIS A 79 -35.32 46.53 7.81
N LYS A 80 -36.46 46.71 7.09
CA LYS A 80 -36.92 47.85 6.22
C LYS A 80 -35.90 48.31 5.13
N PHE A 81 -36.20 48.61 3.85
CA PHE A 81 -37.37 48.53 2.93
C PHE A 81 -36.95 49.08 1.52
N LEU A 82 -37.76 48.82 0.46
CA LEU A 82 -38.00 49.56 -0.83
C LEU A 82 -37.19 49.14 -2.08
N THR A 83 -37.72 49.07 -3.33
CA THR A 83 -39.05 48.91 -3.96
C THR A 83 -38.83 48.72 -5.48
N GLN A 84 -39.66 47.95 -6.18
CA GLN A 84 -39.89 48.01 -7.64
C GLN A 84 -40.99 49.03 -8.00
N PRO A 85 -41.18 49.38 -9.30
CA PRO A 85 -42.32 48.84 -10.10
C PRO A 85 -41.97 48.53 -11.59
N SER A 86 -42.46 47.45 -12.22
CA SER A 86 -43.66 47.27 -13.11
C SER A 86 -43.65 48.12 -14.42
N SER A 87 -44.08 47.70 -15.62
CA SER A 87 -45.22 46.87 -16.06
C SER A 87 -45.26 46.63 -17.61
N GLN A 88 -45.96 45.54 -18.03
CA GLN A 88 -46.92 45.37 -19.15
C GLN A 88 -46.54 45.48 -20.66
N ASN A 89 -46.80 44.42 -21.46
CA ASN A 89 -48.00 44.26 -22.32
C ASN A 89 -48.03 42.94 -23.16
N MET A 90 -49.24 42.46 -23.45
CA MET A 90 -49.59 41.26 -24.26
C MET A 90 -49.84 41.59 -25.75
N ASP A 91 -49.75 40.57 -26.63
CA ASP A 91 -50.85 40.05 -27.51
C ASP A 91 -50.36 39.41 -28.83
N GLY A 92 -51.10 38.39 -29.31
CA GLY A 92 -51.27 38.13 -30.76
C GLY A 92 -51.01 36.70 -31.28
N LYS A 93 -52.06 36.04 -31.79
CA LYS A 93 -52.11 34.69 -32.39
C LYS A 93 -52.01 34.69 -33.94
N ASP A 94 -51.86 33.46 -34.48
CA ASP A 94 -52.46 32.89 -35.72
C ASP A 94 -51.62 32.71 -37.01
N THR A 95 -51.29 31.44 -37.26
CA THR A 95 -51.38 30.59 -38.49
C THR A 95 -51.39 31.18 -39.91
N LYS A 96 -50.56 30.62 -40.83
CA LYS A 96 -51.00 29.93 -42.09
C LYS A 96 -49.86 29.44 -43.04
N THR A 97 -49.95 28.14 -43.39
CA THR A 97 -49.80 27.44 -44.71
C THR A 97 -48.60 27.63 -45.68
N PHE A 98 -47.89 26.49 -45.88
CA PHE A 98 -47.58 25.70 -47.11
C PHE A 98 -46.79 26.22 -48.34
N SER A 99 -46.07 25.23 -48.91
CA SER A 99 -45.49 25.07 -50.27
C SER A 99 -44.10 25.64 -50.53
N GLU A 100 -43.23 25.08 -51.37
CA GLU A 100 -42.86 23.72 -51.82
C GLU A 100 -41.62 23.96 -52.72
N THR A 101 -40.67 23.02 -52.74
CA THR A 101 -39.66 22.81 -53.82
C THR A 101 -38.62 23.88 -54.13
N GLY A 102 -37.38 23.45 -54.41
CA GLY A 102 -36.43 24.26 -55.19
C GLY A 102 -34.97 24.04 -54.80
N HIS A 103 -34.19 23.62 -55.76
CA HIS A 103 -32.86 23.03 -55.64
C HIS A 103 -31.74 24.08 -55.89
N LEU A 104 -30.51 23.74 -55.50
CA LEU A 104 -29.19 24.34 -55.84
C LEU A 104 -28.64 25.54 -55.03
N SER A 105 -27.61 25.18 -54.24
CA SER A 105 -26.28 25.81 -54.12
C SER A 105 -26.14 27.34 -54.13
N THR A 106 -25.81 27.88 -52.97
CA THR A 106 -24.89 29.01 -52.84
C THR A 106 -23.99 28.80 -51.63
N SER A 107 -22.69 28.89 -51.89
CA SER A 107 -21.61 29.06 -50.92
C SER A 107 -21.87 30.21 -49.97
N GLU A 108 -21.73 29.97 -48.67
CA GLU A 108 -21.33 31.00 -47.72
C GLU A 108 -20.52 30.36 -46.59
N SER A 109 -19.35 30.94 -46.39
CA SER A 109 -18.28 30.56 -45.47
C SER A 109 -18.75 30.45 -44.03
N ASN A 110 -18.71 29.24 -43.49
CA ASN A 110 -18.79 29.01 -42.05
C ASN A 110 -17.36 29.16 -41.50
N PRO A 111 -17.09 30.06 -40.53
CA PRO A 111 -15.77 30.10 -39.93
C PRO A 111 -15.59 28.79 -39.18
N ASP A 112 -14.53 28.05 -39.54
CA ASP A 112 -14.03 26.92 -38.77
C ASP A 112 -13.87 27.39 -37.32
N ILE A 113 -14.83 27.03 -36.47
CA ILE A 113 -14.60 27.00 -35.03
C ILE A 113 -13.63 25.84 -34.84
N ASP A 114 -12.35 26.22 -34.86
CA ASP A 114 -11.24 25.39 -34.51
C ASP A 114 -11.45 24.84 -33.10
N ARG A 115 -11.98 23.61 -33.05
CA ARG A 115 -12.13 22.82 -31.81
C ARG A 115 -10.78 22.36 -31.26
N THR A 116 -9.66 22.80 -31.81
CA THR A 116 -8.33 22.65 -31.20
C THR A 116 -7.90 23.85 -30.36
N SER A 117 -8.76 24.87 -30.19
CA SER A 117 -8.43 26.11 -29.45
C SER A 117 -9.02 26.25 -28.03
N LEU A 118 -9.52 25.17 -27.41
CA LEU A 118 -10.00 25.19 -26.02
C LEU A 118 -9.25 24.23 -25.06
N CYS A 119 -8.11 23.68 -25.49
CA CYS A 119 -7.19 22.95 -24.62
C CYS A 119 -6.01 23.86 -24.26
N ASP A 120 -5.96 24.28 -23.00
CA ASP A 120 -4.89 25.11 -22.43
C ASP A 120 -3.54 24.38 -22.47
N PRO A 121 -2.54 24.88 -23.21
CA PRO A 121 -1.23 24.26 -23.26
C PRO A 121 -0.49 24.51 -21.93
N THR A 122 -0.37 23.43 -21.14
CA THR A 122 0.44 23.25 -19.93
C THR A 122 -0.27 23.53 -18.59
N MET A 123 -1.17 22.63 -18.18
CA MET A 123 -1.42 22.42 -16.74
C MET A 123 -0.08 22.08 -16.07
N SER A 124 0.45 23.02 -15.28
CA SER A 124 1.66 22.81 -14.49
C SER A 124 1.34 21.78 -13.39
N MET A 125 2.13 20.70 -13.33
CA MET A 125 2.00 19.67 -12.30
C MET A 125 2.62 20.20 -11.01
N VAL A 126 1.80 20.74 -10.11
CA VAL A 126 2.27 21.40 -8.87
C VAL A 126 2.05 20.55 -7.63
N CYS A 127 1.13 19.60 -7.69
CA CYS A 127 0.83 18.68 -6.61
C CYS A 127 0.46 17.28 -7.11
N LEU A 128 0.44 16.32 -6.20
CA LEU A 128 0.22 14.90 -6.50
C LEU A 128 -1.18 14.63 -7.09
N SER A 129 -2.17 15.47 -6.76
CA SER A 129 -3.52 15.39 -7.32
C SER A 129 -3.59 15.78 -8.79
N ASP A 130 -2.68 16.62 -9.29
CA ASP A 130 -2.65 16.99 -10.71
C ASP A 130 -2.28 15.77 -11.57
N PHE A 131 -1.30 14.97 -11.11
CA PHE A 131 -0.95 13.69 -11.74
C PHE A 131 -2.08 12.68 -11.65
N GLU A 132 -2.82 12.64 -10.53
CA GLU A 132 -3.99 11.77 -10.38
C GLU A 132 -5.06 12.10 -11.42
N LEU A 133 -5.36 13.40 -11.61
CA LEU A 133 -6.30 13.88 -12.61
C LEU A 133 -5.81 13.58 -14.04
N PHE A 134 -4.53 13.84 -14.32
CA PHE A 134 -3.92 13.51 -15.60
C PHE A 134 -4.04 12.02 -15.91
N ALA A 135 -3.64 11.16 -14.97
CA ALA A 135 -3.68 9.71 -15.13
C ALA A 135 -5.12 9.21 -15.33
N LYS A 136 -6.10 9.80 -14.65
CA LYS A 136 -7.52 9.48 -14.83
C LYS A 136 -8.04 9.81 -16.23
N GLU A 137 -7.57 10.91 -16.81
CA GLU A 137 -7.96 11.36 -18.14
C GLU A 137 -7.27 10.56 -19.26
N HIS A 138 -6.03 10.16 -19.05
CA HIS A 138 -5.18 9.60 -20.12
C HIS A 138 -5.05 8.07 -20.10
N LEU A 139 -5.25 7.41 -18.95
CA LEU A 139 -5.22 5.95 -18.88
C LEU A 139 -6.51 5.35 -19.44
N PRO A 140 -6.44 4.18 -20.11
CA PRO A 140 -7.64 3.40 -20.43
C PRO A 140 -8.47 3.17 -19.17
N LYS A 141 -9.81 3.28 -19.29
CA LYS A 141 -10.72 3.16 -18.15
C LYS A 141 -10.47 1.92 -17.28
N THR A 142 -10.22 0.78 -17.90
CA THR A 142 -9.96 -0.48 -17.19
C THR A 142 -8.67 -0.44 -16.37
N THR A 143 -7.62 0.21 -16.91
CA THR A 143 -6.34 0.45 -16.23
C THR A 143 -6.49 1.45 -15.09
N TRP A 144 -7.13 2.60 -15.34
CA TRP A 144 -7.40 3.59 -14.31
C TRP A 144 -8.17 2.98 -13.14
N ASP A 145 -9.27 2.29 -13.43
CA ASP A 145 -10.12 1.68 -12.40
C ASP A 145 -9.35 0.64 -11.58
N TYR A 146 -8.46 -0.15 -12.19
CA TYR A 146 -7.59 -1.10 -11.48
C TYR A 146 -6.67 -0.41 -10.47
N TYR A 147 -6.02 0.69 -10.85
CA TYR A 147 -5.12 1.44 -9.97
C TYR A 147 -5.88 2.23 -8.90
N ALA A 148 -7.00 2.85 -9.26
CA ALA A 148 -7.83 3.66 -8.36
C ALA A 148 -8.68 2.82 -7.39
N ALA A 149 -8.87 1.52 -7.67
CA ALA A 149 -9.72 0.65 -6.87
C ALA A 149 -9.29 0.58 -5.39
N GLY A 150 -10.30 0.59 -4.52
CA GLY A 150 -10.28 0.02 -3.17
C GLY A 150 -11.15 -1.24 -3.12
N ALA A 151 -11.14 -1.92 -1.97
CA ALA A 151 -12.04 -3.04 -1.72
C ALA A 151 -13.45 -2.56 -1.37
N ASP A 152 -14.45 -3.35 -1.73
CA ASP A 152 -15.85 -3.19 -1.36
C ASP A 152 -16.43 -1.78 -1.58
N GLU A 153 -16.69 -1.03 -0.51
CA GLU A 153 -17.23 0.35 -0.56
C GLU A 153 -16.13 1.41 -0.60
N CYS A 154 -14.86 0.98 -0.56
CA CYS A 154 -13.66 1.82 -0.52
C CYS A 154 -13.55 2.67 0.75
N CYS A 155 -14.23 2.31 1.83
CA CYS A 155 -14.20 3.02 3.10
C CYS A 155 -12.78 3.19 3.64
N THR A 156 -12.00 2.10 3.72
CA THR A 156 -10.60 2.14 4.19
C THR A 156 -9.70 2.93 3.25
N ARG A 157 -9.92 2.86 1.93
CA ARG A 157 -9.17 3.63 0.93
C ARG A 157 -9.36 5.13 1.16
N ASP A 158 -10.61 5.54 1.35
CA ASP A 158 -10.98 6.94 1.50
C ASP A 158 -10.58 7.45 2.90
N ASP A 159 -10.72 6.62 3.94
CA ASP A 159 -10.28 6.97 5.29
C ASP A 159 -8.76 7.17 5.37
N ASN A 160 -7.96 6.35 4.68
CA ASN A 160 -6.51 6.57 4.55
C ASN A 160 -6.15 7.99 4.09
N LEU A 161 -6.97 8.62 3.23
CA LEU A 161 -6.72 9.98 2.74
C LEU A 161 -7.11 11.04 3.77
N VAL A 162 -8.24 10.87 4.45
CA VAL A 162 -8.73 11.88 5.40
C VAL A 162 -8.12 11.75 6.79
N ALA A 163 -7.52 10.60 7.13
CA ALA A 163 -6.93 10.34 8.43
C ALA A 163 -5.85 11.33 8.85
N TYR A 164 -5.00 11.74 7.91
CA TYR A 164 -3.97 12.74 8.17
C TYR A 164 -4.54 14.11 8.58
N LYS A 165 -5.81 14.40 8.28
CA LYS A 165 -6.48 15.65 8.71
C LYS A 165 -6.88 15.62 10.19
N ARG A 166 -6.95 14.42 10.80
CA ARG A 166 -7.18 14.25 12.25
C ARG A 166 -5.95 14.65 13.08
N ILE A 167 -4.78 14.77 12.45
CA ILE A 167 -3.51 15.10 13.10
C ILE A 167 -3.09 16.53 12.72
N ARG A 168 -2.95 17.40 13.72
CA ARG A 168 -2.48 18.78 13.56
C ARG A 168 -0.99 18.88 13.87
N LEU A 169 -0.27 19.68 13.10
CA LEU A 169 1.13 20.03 13.37
C LEU A 169 1.22 21.16 14.41
N ARG A 170 2.24 21.10 15.27
CA ARG A 170 2.55 22.05 16.33
C ARG A 170 3.92 22.70 16.07
N PRO A 171 3.98 23.70 15.17
CA PRO A 171 5.25 24.31 14.78
C PRO A 171 5.95 25.01 15.95
N ARG A 172 7.28 25.03 15.90
CA ARG A 172 8.15 25.72 16.86
C ARG A 172 8.79 26.94 16.21
N MET A 173 8.44 28.12 16.71
CA MET A 173 8.89 29.41 16.15
C MET A 173 10.33 29.75 16.59
N LEU A 174 10.96 30.68 15.84
CA LEU A 174 12.31 31.18 16.12
C LEU A 174 13.39 30.09 16.20
N ARG A 175 13.21 29.03 15.41
CA ARG A 175 14.20 27.98 15.16
C ARG A 175 14.96 28.33 13.89
N ASP A 176 16.29 28.30 13.93
CA ASP A 176 17.10 28.49 12.72
C ASP A 176 16.94 27.28 11.80
N VAL A 177 16.25 27.46 10.67
CA VAL A 177 16.00 26.45 9.64
C VAL A 177 16.61 26.86 8.29
N SER A 178 17.62 27.74 8.31
CA SER A 178 18.32 28.20 7.10
C SER A 178 18.93 27.05 6.30
N VAL A 179 19.25 25.93 6.95
CA VAL A 179 19.67 24.66 6.35
C VAL A 179 18.79 23.54 6.91
N THR A 180 18.15 22.78 6.01
CA THR A 180 17.30 21.62 6.37
C THR A 180 17.88 20.36 5.72
N ASP A 181 18.16 19.33 6.52
CA ASP A 181 18.66 18.03 6.05
C ASP A 181 17.56 16.97 6.13
N THR A 182 17.12 16.48 4.97
CA THR A 182 16.07 15.46 4.86
C THR A 182 16.62 14.04 4.91
N ARG A 183 17.93 13.84 4.88
CA ARG A 183 18.53 12.50 4.77
C ARG A 183 18.23 11.65 5.99
N THR A 184 18.07 10.35 5.75
CA THR A 184 17.87 9.34 6.79
C THR A 184 18.50 8.02 6.36
N THR A 185 18.37 7.00 7.20
CA THR A 185 18.74 5.63 6.86
C THR A 185 17.53 4.70 6.91
N ILE A 186 17.54 3.64 6.12
CA ILE A 186 16.63 2.50 6.26
C ILE A 186 17.43 1.22 6.13
N GLN A 187 17.30 0.31 7.09
CA GLN A 187 18.08 -0.93 7.18
C GLN A 187 19.60 -0.69 7.04
N GLY A 188 20.09 0.44 7.58
CA GLY A 188 21.49 0.83 7.51
C GLY A 188 21.94 1.53 6.21
N MET A 189 21.07 1.67 5.20
CA MET A 189 21.37 2.33 3.93
C MET A 189 20.89 3.78 3.95
N GLU A 190 21.73 4.73 3.57
CA GLU A 190 21.37 6.16 3.46
C GLU A 190 20.43 6.41 2.27
N ILE A 191 19.40 7.24 2.47
CA ILE A 191 18.50 7.77 1.44
C ILE A 191 18.39 9.29 1.57
N ASN A 192 18.11 9.98 0.46
CA ASN A 192 18.10 11.45 0.42
C ASN A 192 16.95 12.08 1.23
N PHE A 193 15.84 11.37 1.37
CA PHE A 193 14.64 11.81 2.08
C PHE A 193 13.81 10.58 2.49
N PRO A 194 12.97 10.66 3.53
CA PRO A 194 12.27 9.52 4.14
C PRO A 194 11.02 9.09 3.36
N ILE A 195 11.11 8.99 2.03
CA ILE A 195 10.01 8.65 1.13
C ILE A 195 10.52 7.65 0.09
N GLY A 196 10.09 6.39 0.21
CA GLY A 196 10.35 5.33 -0.77
C GLY A 196 9.14 5.03 -1.67
N ILE A 197 9.32 4.12 -2.61
CA ILE A 197 8.29 3.64 -3.54
C ILE A 197 7.78 2.28 -3.08
N ALA A 198 6.48 2.19 -2.82
CA ALA A 198 5.79 0.97 -2.39
C ALA A 198 5.69 -0.05 -3.55
N PRO A 199 5.55 -1.36 -3.26
CA PRO A 199 5.32 -2.34 -4.30
C PRO A 199 3.93 -2.15 -4.92
N THR A 200 3.91 -1.85 -6.22
CA THR A 200 2.72 -1.82 -7.06
C THR A 200 2.94 -2.73 -8.26
N ALA A 201 1.89 -3.43 -8.69
CA ALA A 201 1.98 -4.38 -9.79
C ALA A 201 1.69 -3.72 -11.14
N PHE A 202 2.18 -4.35 -12.21
CA PHE A 202 1.83 -4.08 -13.60
C PHE A 202 2.12 -2.65 -14.08
N HIS A 203 3.29 -2.09 -13.82
CA HIS A 203 3.61 -0.72 -14.22
C HIS A 203 3.56 -0.50 -15.75
N CYS A 204 3.75 -1.57 -16.54
CA CYS A 204 3.62 -1.52 -18.00
C CYS A 204 2.21 -1.18 -18.50
N LEU A 205 1.18 -1.20 -17.64
CA LEU A 205 -0.15 -0.68 -17.99
C LEU A 205 -0.17 0.86 -18.04
N ALA A 206 0.71 1.53 -17.29
CA ALA A 206 0.82 2.98 -17.25
C ALA A 206 1.88 3.52 -18.21
N TRP A 207 2.99 2.79 -18.40
CA TRP A 207 4.10 3.22 -19.25
C TRP A 207 4.88 2.02 -19.77
N HIS A 208 5.27 1.98 -21.05
CA HIS A 208 5.91 0.79 -21.66
C HIS A 208 7.15 0.27 -20.92
N ASP A 209 8.03 1.15 -20.43
CA ASP A 209 9.21 0.77 -19.63
C ASP A 209 8.90 0.38 -18.17
N GLY A 210 7.65 0.57 -17.73
CA GLY A 210 7.09 0.07 -16.47
C GLY A 210 7.99 0.24 -15.25
N GLU A 211 8.26 -0.89 -14.58
CA GLU A 211 9.04 -0.94 -13.35
C GLU A 211 10.51 -0.52 -13.54
N MET A 212 11.09 -0.65 -14.74
CA MET A 212 12.45 -0.16 -15.02
C MET A 212 12.52 1.37 -14.97
N SER A 213 11.49 2.08 -15.46
CA SER A 213 11.39 3.54 -15.31
C SER A 213 11.26 3.96 -13.85
N THR A 214 10.48 3.21 -13.06
CA THR A 214 10.38 3.45 -11.62
C THR A 214 11.71 3.24 -10.90
N ALA A 215 12.45 2.20 -11.27
CA ALA A 215 13.75 1.90 -10.70
C ALA A 215 14.79 2.99 -10.99
N ARG A 216 14.88 3.46 -12.23
CA ARG A 216 15.75 4.57 -12.62
C ARG A 216 15.42 5.86 -11.87
N ALA A 217 14.13 6.20 -11.76
CA ALA A 217 13.70 7.37 -11.01
C ALA A 217 14.07 7.29 -9.52
N ALA A 218 13.93 6.11 -8.90
CA ALA A 218 14.31 5.89 -7.50
C ALA A 218 15.83 5.98 -7.29
N GLU A 219 16.63 5.42 -8.20
CA GLU A 219 18.10 5.56 -8.20
C GLU A 219 18.53 7.02 -8.36
N ALA A 220 17.98 7.73 -9.34
CA ALA A 220 18.28 9.14 -9.60
C ALA A 220 17.97 10.04 -8.38
N MET A 221 16.93 9.71 -7.62
CA MET A 221 16.54 10.42 -6.41
C MET A 221 17.20 9.89 -5.13
N ASN A 222 18.00 8.82 -5.23
CA ASN A 222 18.61 8.08 -4.12
C ASN A 222 17.58 7.76 -3.00
N THR A 223 16.54 7.03 -3.39
CA THR A 223 15.55 6.48 -2.47
C THR A 223 15.27 5.00 -2.74
N CYS A 224 14.57 4.34 -1.82
CA CYS A 224 14.25 2.93 -1.93
C CYS A 224 13.06 2.68 -2.87
N TYR A 225 13.22 1.73 -3.79
CA TYR A 225 12.14 1.14 -4.57
C TYR A 225 11.89 -0.31 -4.12
N ILE A 226 10.65 -0.61 -3.71
CA ILE A 226 10.21 -1.97 -3.46
C ILE A 226 9.56 -2.54 -4.74
N ALA A 227 10.26 -3.41 -5.46
CA ALA A 227 9.72 -4.08 -6.65
C ALA A 227 8.69 -5.16 -6.27
N SER A 228 7.61 -5.32 -7.05
CA SER A 228 6.55 -6.29 -6.74
C SER A 228 6.86 -7.69 -7.27
N THR A 229 6.38 -8.73 -6.59
CA THR A 229 6.27 -10.08 -7.17
C THR A 229 5.49 -10.07 -8.49
N TYR A 230 4.47 -9.21 -8.61
CA TYR A 230 3.63 -9.07 -9.82
C TYR A 230 4.10 -7.94 -10.76
N SER A 231 5.41 -7.79 -10.90
CA SER A 231 6.00 -6.82 -11.84
C SER A 231 5.86 -7.29 -13.29
N THR A 232 5.64 -6.33 -14.20
CA THR A 232 5.68 -6.52 -15.66
C THR A 232 7.08 -6.46 -16.25
N CYS A 233 8.08 -6.11 -15.45
CA CYS A 233 9.50 -6.34 -15.69
C CYS A 233 10.02 -7.44 -14.74
N SER A 234 11.04 -8.20 -15.14
CA SER A 234 11.66 -9.18 -14.24
C SER A 234 12.56 -8.50 -13.20
N VAL A 235 12.87 -9.19 -12.10
CA VAL A 235 13.82 -8.68 -11.09
C VAL A 235 15.21 -8.39 -11.68
N GLU A 236 15.64 -9.16 -12.69
CA GLU A 236 16.90 -8.92 -13.40
C GLU A 236 16.83 -7.66 -14.27
N GLU A 237 15.74 -7.46 -15.00
CA GLU A 237 15.53 -6.24 -15.80
C GLU A 237 15.50 -5.00 -14.91
N ILE A 238 14.80 -5.07 -13.78
CA ILE A 238 14.68 -3.97 -12.81
C ILE A 238 16.03 -3.64 -12.17
N SER A 239 16.80 -4.64 -11.75
CA SER A 239 18.14 -4.43 -11.18
C SER A 239 19.11 -3.89 -12.22
N THR A 240 19.09 -4.43 -13.45
CA THR A 240 19.95 -3.95 -14.56
C THR A 240 19.65 -2.51 -14.95
N ALA A 241 18.38 -2.10 -14.91
CA ALA A 241 17.98 -0.74 -15.25
C ALA A 241 18.47 0.32 -14.23
N ALA A 242 18.74 -0.09 -12.98
CA ALA A 242 19.16 0.80 -11.89
C ALA A 242 20.19 0.09 -10.98
N PRO A 243 21.41 -0.16 -11.48
CA PRO A 243 22.38 -1.05 -10.85
C PRO A 243 22.95 -0.55 -9.51
N ASN A 244 22.81 0.75 -9.21
CA ASN A 244 23.21 1.39 -7.96
C ASN A 244 22.00 1.78 -7.09
N GLY A 245 20.77 1.52 -7.56
CA GLY A 245 19.55 1.85 -6.84
C GLY A 245 19.38 1.02 -5.56
N LEU A 246 18.84 1.64 -4.51
CA LEU A 246 18.42 0.91 -3.32
C LEU A 246 17.10 0.18 -3.64
N GLN A 247 17.19 -1.12 -3.89
CA GLN A 247 16.04 -1.93 -4.26
C GLN A 247 15.71 -2.97 -3.20
N TRP A 248 14.46 -3.04 -2.79
CA TRP A 248 13.89 -4.14 -2.02
C TRP A 248 12.92 -4.92 -2.90
N PHE A 249 12.61 -6.15 -2.53
CA PHE A 249 11.67 -6.97 -3.28
C PHE A 249 10.52 -7.43 -2.42
N GLN A 250 9.30 -7.14 -2.86
CA GLN A 250 8.09 -7.64 -2.22
C GLN A 250 7.79 -9.06 -2.67
N LEU A 251 7.71 -9.96 -1.69
CA LEU A 251 7.40 -11.39 -1.89
C LEU A 251 5.94 -11.68 -1.52
N TYR A 252 5.25 -12.38 -2.42
CA TYR A 252 4.10 -13.22 -2.08
C TYR A 252 4.52 -14.68 -2.00
N VAL A 253 3.92 -15.41 -1.06
CA VAL A 253 4.16 -16.82 -0.87
C VAL A 253 3.12 -17.63 -1.63
N TYR A 254 3.59 -18.59 -2.41
CA TYR A 254 2.77 -19.45 -3.26
C TYR A 254 2.62 -20.83 -2.63
N ARG A 255 1.51 -21.53 -2.93
CA ARG A 255 1.32 -22.91 -2.47
C ARG A 255 2.49 -23.80 -2.88
N ASN A 256 2.94 -23.65 -4.12
CA ASN A 256 4.22 -24.17 -4.54
C ASN A 256 5.36 -23.32 -3.98
N ARG A 257 5.83 -23.68 -2.78
CA ARG A 257 6.94 -22.98 -2.08
C ARG A 257 8.22 -22.92 -2.89
N LYS A 258 8.42 -23.83 -3.85
CA LYS A 258 9.59 -23.80 -4.73
C LYS A 258 9.65 -22.54 -5.59
N LEU A 259 8.50 -22.01 -6.01
CA LEU A 259 8.43 -20.74 -6.75
C LEU A 259 8.94 -19.59 -5.89
N SER A 260 8.49 -19.52 -4.64
CA SER A 260 8.91 -18.50 -3.69
C SER A 260 10.41 -18.62 -3.37
N GLU A 261 10.92 -19.84 -3.17
CA GLU A 261 12.37 -20.09 -2.99
C GLU A 261 13.20 -19.56 -4.17
N GLN A 262 12.81 -19.91 -5.40
CA GLN A 262 13.52 -19.48 -6.61
C GLN A 262 13.52 -17.96 -6.77
N LEU A 263 12.40 -17.29 -6.48
CA LEU A 263 12.33 -15.83 -6.50
C LEU A 263 13.26 -15.20 -5.47
N VAL A 264 13.26 -15.69 -4.23
CA VAL A 264 14.15 -15.17 -3.17
C VAL A 264 15.62 -15.32 -3.58
N GLN A 265 16.00 -16.48 -4.13
CA GLN A 265 17.37 -16.72 -4.61
C GLN A 265 17.77 -15.78 -5.74
N ARG A 266 16.88 -15.54 -6.71
CA ARG A 266 17.12 -14.60 -7.81
C ARG A 266 17.28 -13.17 -7.30
N VAL A 267 16.40 -12.74 -6.40
CA VAL A 267 16.43 -11.41 -5.79
C VAL A 267 17.74 -11.17 -5.03
N GLU A 268 18.17 -12.12 -4.21
CA GLU A 268 19.45 -12.02 -3.48
C GLU A 268 20.65 -11.99 -4.45
N ALA A 269 20.62 -12.81 -5.50
CA ALA A 269 21.66 -12.82 -6.54
C ALA A 269 21.72 -11.50 -7.34
N GLN A 270 20.59 -10.82 -7.52
CA GLN A 270 20.50 -9.52 -8.21
C GLN A 270 20.83 -8.33 -7.30
N GLY A 271 21.26 -8.56 -6.05
CA GLY A 271 21.79 -7.52 -5.17
C GLY A 271 20.76 -6.67 -4.45
N TYR A 272 19.47 -7.05 -4.50
CA TYR A 272 18.42 -6.44 -3.69
C TYR A 272 18.78 -6.48 -2.20
N LYS A 273 18.31 -5.48 -1.43
CA LYS A 273 18.76 -5.23 -0.06
C LYS A 273 17.80 -5.68 1.03
N ALA A 274 16.57 -6.09 0.69
CA ALA A 274 15.62 -6.66 1.64
C ALA A 274 14.52 -7.45 0.93
N VAL A 275 13.88 -8.37 1.66
CA VAL A 275 12.65 -9.05 1.25
C VAL A 275 11.47 -8.49 2.06
N VAL A 276 10.47 -7.95 1.37
CA VAL A 276 9.25 -7.41 1.95
C VAL A 276 8.14 -8.46 1.85
N LEU A 277 7.92 -9.24 2.91
CA LEU A 277 6.87 -10.26 2.95
C LEU A 277 5.51 -9.60 3.15
N THR A 278 4.62 -9.69 2.16
CA THR A 278 3.26 -9.15 2.26
C THR A 278 2.31 -10.20 2.81
N VAL A 279 1.66 -9.88 3.95
CA VAL A 279 0.81 -10.83 4.70
C VAL A 279 -0.68 -10.49 4.68
N ASP A 280 -1.06 -9.33 4.12
CA ASP A 280 -2.46 -8.85 4.06
C ASP A 280 -3.24 -9.34 2.82
N VAL A 281 -2.67 -10.27 2.04
CA VAL A 281 -3.29 -10.85 0.83
C VAL A 281 -3.32 -12.39 0.84
N PRO A 282 -3.95 -13.04 1.84
CA PRO A 282 -4.23 -14.47 1.74
C PRO A 282 -5.27 -14.77 0.63
N TYR A 283 -6.19 -13.84 0.42
CA TYR A 283 -7.11 -13.77 -0.70
C TYR A 283 -7.16 -12.34 -1.23
N THR A 284 -7.53 -12.16 -2.49
CA THR A 284 -7.64 -10.83 -3.10
C THR A 284 -8.87 -10.09 -2.59
N GLY A 285 -8.72 -8.84 -2.16
CA GLY A 285 -9.84 -7.98 -1.77
C GLY A 285 -10.82 -7.72 -2.93
N LYS A 286 -12.10 -7.53 -2.60
CA LYS A 286 -13.17 -7.42 -3.59
C LYS A 286 -13.22 -6.04 -4.24
N ARG A 287 -12.45 -5.85 -5.30
CA ARG A 287 -12.39 -4.60 -6.08
C ARG A 287 -13.51 -4.57 -7.12
N ARG A 288 -14.62 -3.90 -6.81
CA ARG A 288 -15.85 -3.96 -7.63
C ARG A 288 -15.68 -3.44 -9.05
N ASN A 289 -14.84 -2.42 -9.27
CA ASN A 289 -14.59 -1.93 -10.62
C ASN A 289 -13.79 -2.94 -11.46
N ASP A 290 -12.84 -3.66 -10.86
CA ASP A 290 -12.13 -4.74 -11.54
C ASP A 290 -13.10 -5.85 -11.96
N ILE A 291 -14.07 -6.19 -11.12
CA ILE A 291 -15.13 -7.18 -11.43
C ILE A 291 -16.03 -6.68 -12.55
N ARG A 292 -16.53 -5.43 -12.48
CA ARG A 292 -17.40 -4.84 -13.51
C ARG A 292 -16.71 -4.75 -14.86
N ASN A 293 -15.42 -4.43 -14.85
CA ASN A 293 -14.61 -4.30 -16.05
C ASN A 293 -14.05 -5.65 -16.54
N ASN A 294 -14.28 -6.75 -15.79
CA ASN A 294 -13.66 -8.04 -16.03
C ASN A 294 -12.15 -7.91 -16.26
N PHE A 295 -11.47 -7.18 -15.36
CA PHE A 295 -10.08 -6.78 -15.53
C PHE A 295 -9.16 -7.98 -15.72
N LYS A 296 -8.31 -7.89 -16.75
CA LYS A 296 -7.26 -8.84 -17.07
C LYS A 296 -6.05 -8.07 -17.58
N LEU A 297 -4.87 -8.61 -17.30
CA LEU A 297 -3.66 -8.12 -17.95
C LEU A 297 -3.79 -8.29 -19.47
N PRO A 298 -3.53 -7.25 -20.29
CA PRO A 298 -3.56 -7.36 -21.75
C PRO A 298 -2.64 -8.47 -22.25
N PRO A 299 -2.99 -9.20 -23.34
CA PRO A 299 -2.24 -10.39 -23.77
C PRO A 299 -0.76 -10.18 -24.11
N HIS A 300 -0.39 -8.93 -24.44
CA HIS A 300 1.01 -8.56 -24.75
C HIS A 300 1.85 -8.27 -23.50
N LEU A 301 1.23 -8.21 -22.32
CA LEU A 301 1.90 -8.03 -21.04
C LEU A 301 1.83 -9.33 -20.23
N LYS A 302 2.87 -9.58 -19.44
CA LYS A 302 2.98 -10.76 -18.58
C LYS A 302 3.60 -10.38 -17.24
N VAL A 303 3.40 -11.25 -16.25
CA VAL A 303 4.16 -11.17 -15.00
C VAL A 303 5.52 -11.84 -15.20
N LYS A 304 6.51 -11.05 -15.60
CA LYS A 304 7.80 -11.57 -16.10
C LYS A 304 8.61 -12.34 -15.07
N ASN A 305 8.34 -12.16 -13.78
CA ASN A 305 8.98 -12.96 -12.74
C ASN A 305 8.70 -14.47 -12.86
N PHE A 306 7.64 -14.86 -13.57
CA PHE A 306 7.25 -16.24 -13.81
C PHE A 306 7.36 -16.70 -15.27
N ASP A 307 7.91 -15.86 -16.14
CA ASP A 307 8.12 -16.25 -17.54
C ASP A 307 9.06 -17.48 -17.61
N GLY A 308 8.67 -18.47 -18.42
CA GLY A 308 9.39 -19.74 -18.57
C GLY A 308 9.22 -20.74 -17.41
N ILE A 309 8.62 -20.35 -16.27
CA ILE A 309 8.39 -21.27 -15.14
C ILE A 309 7.14 -22.13 -15.36
N PHE A 310 6.10 -21.57 -15.98
CA PHE A 310 4.85 -22.29 -16.26
C PHE A 310 4.95 -23.26 -17.44
N GLU A 311 5.96 -23.12 -18.30
CA GLU A 311 6.19 -24.03 -19.43
C GLU A 311 6.80 -25.37 -18.99
N GLN A 312 7.47 -25.43 -17.83
CA GLN A 312 8.12 -26.67 -17.36
C GLN A 312 7.16 -27.65 -16.69
N VAL A 313 5.95 -27.22 -16.30
CA VAL A 313 5.00 -28.05 -15.55
C VAL A 313 4.15 -28.95 -16.48
N GLU A 314 4.07 -28.65 -17.78
CA GLU A 314 3.28 -29.45 -18.75
C GLU A 314 3.92 -30.79 -19.17
N THR A 315 5.11 -31.14 -18.67
CA THR A 315 5.76 -32.41 -19.04
C THR A 315 5.43 -33.60 -18.12
N PHE A 316 4.57 -33.43 -17.11
CA PHE A 316 4.06 -34.54 -16.32
C PHE A 316 2.53 -34.69 -16.43
N GLN A 317 2.17 -35.75 -17.16
CA GLN A 317 0.82 -36.32 -17.38
C GLN A 317 0.01 -35.70 -18.52
N GLY A 318 -0.12 -36.49 -19.58
CA GLY A 318 -0.85 -36.16 -20.79
C GLY A 318 -2.35 -36.02 -20.62
N GLN A 319 -2.96 -35.56 -21.72
CA GLN A 319 -4.35 -35.16 -21.94
C GLN A 319 -4.65 -33.69 -21.62
N VAL A 320 -4.22 -32.84 -22.55
CA VAL A 320 -4.73 -31.47 -22.69
C VAL A 320 -6.17 -31.56 -23.19
N ASN A 321 -7.12 -31.08 -22.40
CA ASN A 321 -8.50 -30.86 -22.83
C ASN A 321 -8.67 -29.34 -23.00
N GLU A 322 -8.56 -28.83 -24.23
CA GLU A 322 -8.60 -27.40 -24.61
C GLU A 322 -9.97 -26.72 -24.38
N LYS A 323 -10.76 -27.15 -23.40
CA LYS A 323 -12.08 -26.58 -23.10
C LYS A 323 -12.27 -26.35 -21.62
N GLN A 324 -11.50 -25.42 -21.05
CA GLN A 324 -11.96 -24.69 -19.88
C GLN A 324 -11.79 -23.18 -20.09
N CYS A 325 -12.68 -22.69 -20.94
CA CYS A 325 -13.03 -21.30 -21.07
C CYS A 325 -13.57 -20.78 -19.74
N MET A 326 -12.87 -19.77 -19.21
CA MET A 326 -13.37 -18.63 -18.45
C MET A 326 -14.87 -18.65 -18.12
N THR A 327 -15.19 -18.74 -16.83
CA THR A 327 -16.50 -18.29 -16.33
C THR A 327 -16.32 -17.66 -14.96
N SER A 328 -17.00 -16.52 -14.75
CA SER A 328 -17.41 -15.84 -13.51
C SER A 328 -16.68 -16.21 -12.20
N PRO A 329 -16.17 -15.24 -11.41
CA PRO A 329 -15.59 -15.49 -10.08
C PRO A 329 -16.59 -16.01 -9.02
N PHE A 330 -17.83 -16.27 -9.42
CA PHE A 330 -18.83 -16.95 -8.61
C PHE A 330 -19.39 -18.12 -9.41
N LYS A 331 -18.71 -19.27 -9.37
CA LYS A 331 -19.32 -20.55 -9.71
C LYS A 331 -19.43 -21.36 -8.44
N GLN A 332 -20.66 -21.57 -7.98
CA GLN A 332 -20.94 -22.54 -6.94
C GLN A 332 -20.54 -23.91 -7.49
N THR A 333 -19.49 -24.51 -6.94
CA THR A 333 -19.18 -25.91 -7.23
C THR A 333 -20.26 -26.77 -6.57
N ARG A 334 -20.50 -27.97 -7.10
CA ARG A 334 -21.54 -28.93 -6.63
C ARG A 334 -21.42 -29.33 -5.15
N ALA A 335 -20.41 -28.83 -4.43
CA ALA A 335 -20.11 -29.14 -3.04
C ALA A 335 -20.23 -27.93 -2.07
N GLY A 336 -20.88 -26.83 -2.46
CA GLY A 336 -21.14 -25.72 -1.51
C GLY A 336 -19.89 -24.95 -1.05
N GLU A 337 -18.74 -25.14 -1.70
CA GLU A 337 -17.54 -24.34 -1.49
C GLU A 337 -17.67 -23.02 -2.26
N TYR A 338 -17.49 -21.90 -1.54
CA TYR A 338 -17.38 -20.58 -2.14
C TYR A 338 -15.94 -20.38 -2.61
N ASP A 339 -15.75 -20.20 -3.91
CA ASP A 339 -14.45 -19.90 -4.50
C ASP A 339 -14.11 -18.42 -4.32
N PHE A 340 -13.25 -18.12 -3.34
CA PHE A 340 -12.76 -16.76 -3.06
C PHE A 340 -11.47 -16.43 -3.84
N ASN A 341 -11.08 -17.26 -4.83
CA ASN A 341 -9.78 -17.15 -5.49
C ASN A 341 -9.77 -16.10 -6.62
N GLY A 342 -9.67 -14.82 -6.25
CA GLY A 342 -9.27 -13.74 -7.18
C GLY A 342 -7.85 -13.90 -7.77
N ALA A 343 -7.10 -14.94 -7.34
CA ALA A 343 -5.76 -15.27 -7.80
C ALA A 343 -5.73 -16.25 -9.00
N GLU A 344 -6.86 -16.82 -9.44
CA GLU A 344 -6.89 -17.72 -10.62
C GLU A 344 -6.65 -17.00 -11.96
N VAL A 345 -6.48 -15.67 -11.96
CA VAL A 345 -6.30 -14.90 -13.20
C VAL A 345 -4.93 -15.15 -13.85
N TYR A 346 -3.94 -15.75 -13.15
CA TYR A 346 -2.55 -15.83 -13.66
C TYR A 346 -1.81 -17.17 -13.49
N GLY A 347 -2.54 -18.28 -13.27
CA GLY A 347 -1.96 -19.63 -13.20
C GLY A 347 -2.88 -20.58 -12.44
N GLY A 348 -2.89 -21.88 -12.81
CA GLY A 348 -3.76 -22.88 -12.18
C GLY A 348 -3.57 -23.02 -10.66
N ALA A 349 -4.46 -23.77 -9.98
CA ALA A 349 -4.62 -23.82 -8.52
C ALA A 349 -3.36 -24.08 -7.65
N VAL A 350 -2.27 -24.62 -8.21
CA VAL A 350 -0.98 -24.82 -7.52
C VAL A 350 -0.06 -23.59 -7.54
N ASN A 351 -0.32 -22.67 -8.46
CA ASN A 351 0.40 -21.41 -8.64
C ASN A 351 -0.38 -20.22 -8.06
N SER A 352 -1.38 -20.50 -7.24
CA SER A 352 -2.07 -19.49 -6.44
C SER A 352 -1.26 -19.12 -5.21
N LEU A 353 -1.59 -17.97 -4.63
CA LEU A 353 -1.11 -17.58 -3.31
C LEU A 353 -1.47 -18.64 -2.26
N ASP A 354 -0.63 -18.74 -1.23
CA ASP A 354 -0.85 -19.66 -0.12
C ASP A 354 -1.59 -18.96 1.03
N PRO A 355 -2.90 -19.20 1.23
CA PRO A 355 -3.64 -18.60 2.33
C PRO A 355 -3.28 -19.22 3.69
N SER A 356 -2.47 -20.29 3.73
CA SER A 356 -2.09 -20.99 4.96
C SER A 356 -0.81 -20.44 5.61
N ILE A 357 -0.23 -19.36 5.07
CA ILE A 357 0.93 -18.71 5.69
C ILE A 357 0.64 -18.33 7.14
N SER A 358 1.68 -18.46 7.96
CA SER A 358 1.64 -18.27 9.40
C SER A 358 2.97 -17.68 9.87
N TRP A 359 3.04 -17.30 11.15
CA TRP A 359 4.27 -16.83 11.76
C TRP A 359 5.43 -17.83 11.71
N LYS A 360 5.15 -19.14 11.59
CA LYS A 360 6.18 -20.18 11.41
C LYS A 360 6.91 -20.04 10.08
N ASP A 361 6.26 -19.47 9.07
CA ASP A 361 6.84 -19.28 7.74
C ASP A 361 7.94 -18.20 7.74
N ILE A 362 8.03 -17.37 8.78
CA ILE A 362 9.16 -16.46 8.96
C ILE A 362 10.47 -17.24 9.14
N TYR A 363 10.46 -18.32 9.93
CA TYR A 363 11.65 -19.16 10.10
C TYR A 363 12.03 -19.89 8.80
N TRP A 364 11.04 -20.31 8.01
CA TRP A 364 11.28 -20.85 6.68
C TRP A 364 11.97 -19.81 5.79
N LEU A 365 11.45 -18.58 5.72
CA LEU A 365 12.06 -17.52 4.90
C LEU A 365 13.47 -17.15 5.38
N GLN A 366 13.70 -17.08 6.70
CA GLN A 366 15.03 -16.87 7.30
C GLN A 366 16.01 -18.01 6.98
N SER A 367 15.52 -19.22 6.73
CA SER A 367 16.37 -20.34 6.31
C SER A 367 16.83 -20.22 4.85
N LEU A 368 16.13 -19.42 4.03
CA LEU A 368 16.38 -19.26 2.59
C LEU A 368 17.30 -18.09 2.26
N THR A 369 17.29 -17.02 3.05
CA THR A 369 18.00 -15.78 2.71
C THR A 369 18.67 -15.14 3.93
N ARG A 370 19.72 -14.34 3.67
CA ARG A 370 20.36 -13.48 4.68
C ARG A 370 19.88 -12.03 4.60
N LEU A 371 19.05 -11.70 3.62
CA LEU A 371 18.49 -10.37 3.49
C LEU A 371 17.57 -10.04 4.69
N PRO A 372 17.54 -8.77 5.13
CA PRO A 372 16.52 -8.29 6.05
C PRO A 372 15.11 -8.65 5.57
N ILE A 373 14.30 -9.18 6.47
CA ILE A 373 12.89 -9.47 6.24
C ILE A 373 12.08 -8.32 6.84
N ILE A 374 11.25 -7.69 6.01
CA ILE A 374 10.32 -6.65 6.41
C ILE A 374 8.91 -7.20 6.23
N ILE A 375 8.07 -7.18 7.28
CA ILE A 375 6.68 -7.65 7.16
C ILE A 375 5.78 -6.47 6.78
N LYS A 376 5.02 -6.62 5.69
CA LYS A 376 4.07 -5.61 5.20
C LYS A 376 2.63 -6.09 5.39
N GLY A 377 1.79 -5.22 5.95
CA GLY A 377 0.36 -5.50 6.16
C GLY A 377 -0.09 -5.56 7.62
N ILE A 378 0.78 -5.15 8.56
CA ILE A 378 0.52 -5.19 10.00
C ILE A 378 -0.30 -3.95 10.40
N LEU A 379 -1.36 -4.15 11.17
CA LEU A 379 -2.27 -3.07 11.61
C LEU A 379 -2.59 -3.12 13.12
N THR A 380 -2.08 -4.11 13.86
CA THR A 380 -2.42 -4.35 15.27
C THR A 380 -1.16 -4.53 16.12
N LYS A 381 -1.23 -4.17 17.41
CA LYS A 381 -0.14 -4.46 18.35
C LYS A 381 0.21 -5.95 18.40
N GLU A 382 -0.80 -6.84 18.37
CA GLU A 382 -0.59 -8.28 18.58
C GLU A 382 0.33 -8.85 17.49
N ASP A 383 0.11 -8.43 16.25
CA ASP A 383 0.94 -8.87 15.13
C ASP A 383 2.32 -8.16 15.12
N ALA A 384 2.41 -6.95 15.67
CA ALA A 384 3.71 -6.29 15.86
C ALA A 384 4.56 -6.96 16.95
N GLU A 385 3.95 -7.43 18.04
CA GLU A 385 4.64 -8.24 19.06
C GLU A 385 5.21 -9.51 18.43
N LEU A 386 4.39 -10.22 17.65
CA LEU A 386 4.80 -11.43 16.95
C LEU A 386 5.92 -11.16 15.94
N ALA A 387 5.87 -10.05 15.19
CA ALA A 387 6.94 -9.66 14.28
C ALA A 387 8.28 -9.52 15.01
N VAL A 388 8.29 -8.85 16.18
CA VAL A 388 9.51 -8.71 16.97
C VAL A 388 9.98 -10.06 17.53
N GLU A 389 9.07 -10.89 18.04
CA GLU A 389 9.40 -12.23 18.57
C GLU A 389 10.01 -13.15 17.52
N HIS A 390 9.58 -13.04 16.26
CA HIS A 390 10.10 -13.83 15.15
C HIS A 390 11.36 -13.22 14.51
N GLY A 391 11.86 -12.10 15.04
CA GLY A 391 13.15 -11.53 14.67
C GLY A 391 13.21 -10.96 13.25
N VAL A 392 12.13 -10.35 12.76
CA VAL A 392 12.16 -9.57 11.51
C VAL A 392 12.87 -8.23 11.73
N GLN A 393 13.30 -7.56 10.66
CA GLN A 393 14.10 -6.33 10.75
C GLN A 393 13.27 -5.06 10.57
N GLY A 394 12.03 -5.19 10.11
CA GLY A 394 11.09 -4.08 10.08
C GLY A 394 9.65 -4.47 9.79
N ILE A 395 8.77 -3.48 9.95
CA ILE A 395 7.33 -3.59 9.74
C ILE A 395 6.88 -2.45 8.84
N ILE A 396 6.12 -2.73 7.77
CA ILE A 396 5.36 -1.71 7.05
C ILE A 396 3.90 -1.76 7.53
N VAL A 397 3.49 -0.74 8.27
CA VAL A 397 2.11 -0.53 8.69
C VAL A 397 1.30 -0.19 7.44
N SER A 398 0.40 -1.09 7.05
CA SER A 398 -0.23 -1.06 5.73
C SER A 398 -1.56 -1.80 5.75
N ASN A 399 -2.56 -1.24 5.04
CA ASN A 399 -3.81 -1.90 4.70
C ASN A 399 -3.92 -2.11 3.18
N HIS A 400 -2.77 -2.30 2.53
CA HIS A 400 -2.64 -2.45 1.08
C HIS A 400 -3.19 -1.26 0.27
N GLY A 401 -3.16 -0.06 0.84
CA GLY A 401 -3.79 1.13 0.25
C GLY A 401 -5.32 1.04 0.15
N GLY A 402 -5.95 0.31 1.07
CA GLY A 402 -7.40 0.09 1.14
C GLY A 402 -7.93 -0.88 0.09
N ARG A 403 -7.08 -1.80 -0.41
CA ARG A 403 -7.42 -2.74 -1.50
C ARG A 403 -7.80 -4.15 -1.04
N GLN A 404 -7.70 -4.41 0.27
CA GLN A 404 -7.86 -5.73 0.87
C GLN A 404 -9.10 -5.76 1.79
N LEU A 405 -8.94 -5.68 3.10
CA LEU A 405 -10.06 -5.63 4.04
C LEU A 405 -10.65 -4.21 4.11
N ASP A 406 -11.92 -4.06 3.73
CA ASP A 406 -12.66 -2.79 3.87
C ASP A 406 -13.33 -2.68 5.24
N GLY A 407 -13.39 -1.47 5.80
CA GLY A 407 -13.86 -1.20 7.17
C GLY A 407 -12.80 -1.35 8.26
N GLY A 408 -11.54 -1.62 7.89
CA GLY A 408 -10.38 -1.56 8.78
C GLY A 408 -9.88 -0.12 9.01
N PRO A 409 -8.92 0.07 9.94
CA PRO A 409 -8.39 1.39 10.24
C PRO A 409 -7.55 1.96 9.08
N ALA A 410 -7.49 3.29 8.99
CA ALA A 410 -6.43 3.95 8.24
C ALA A 410 -5.05 3.55 8.81
N SER A 411 -4.06 3.34 7.95
CA SER A 411 -2.73 2.89 8.38
C SER A 411 -2.04 3.87 9.34
N ILE A 412 -2.24 5.18 9.15
CA ILE A 412 -1.69 6.22 10.03
C ILE A 412 -2.30 6.18 11.44
N ASP A 413 -3.54 5.72 11.58
CA ASP A 413 -4.19 5.56 12.89
C ASP A 413 -3.63 4.34 13.64
N ALA A 414 -3.34 3.26 12.92
CA ALA A 414 -2.69 2.07 13.48
C ALA A 414 -1.22 2.34 13.90
N LEU A 415 -0.53 3.27 13.22
CA LEU A 415 0.91 3.48 13.37
C LEU A 415 1.37 3.70 14.83
N SER A 416 0.64 4.49 15.62
CA SER A 416 1.06 4.83 16.99
C SER A 416 1.21 3.59 17.86
N GLU A 417 0.22 2.70 17.79
CA GLU A 417 0.18 1.48 18.60
C GLU A 417 1.34 0.54 18.21
N ILE A 418 1.64 0.43 16.91
CA ILE A 418 2.74 -0.40 16.41
C ILE A 418 4.09 0.13 16.90
N VAL A 419 4.33 1.44 16.77
CA VAL A 419 5.58 2.07 17.20
C VAL A 419 5.79 1.91 18.71
N GLU A 420 4.74 2.12 19.50
CA GLU A 420 4.77 1.94 20.96
C GLU A 420 5.04 0.49 21.36
N THR A 421 4.52 -0.47 20.58
CA THR A 421 4.71 -1.90 20.81
C THR A 421 6.14 -2.36 20.49
N VAL A 422 6.71 -1.93 19.35
CA VAL A 422 8.04 -2.41 18.96
C VAL A 422 9.18 -1.75 19.73
N GLN A 423 8.99 -0.53 20.24
CA GLN A 423 9.97 0.19 21.08
C GLN A 423 11.39 0.27 20.47
N GLY A 424 11.45 0.48 19.15
CA GLY A 424 12.72 0.58 18.42
C GLY A 424 13.49 -0.74 18.23
N ARG A 425 12.90 -1.89 18.61
CA ARG A 425 13.50 -3.22 18.39
C ARG A 425 13.59 -3.59 16.90
N VAL A 426 12.70 -3.02 16.09
CA VAL A 426 12.68 -3.13 14.62
C VAL A 426 12.33 -1.77 14.02
N GLU A 427 12.70 -1.52 12.77
CA GLU A 427 12.29 -0.29 12.08
C GLU A 427 10.80 -0.37 11.69
N VAL A 428 10.08 0.74 11.84
CA VAL A 428 8.66 0.84 11.45
C VAL A 428 8.55 1.78 10.26
N TYR A 429 7.82 1.37 9.25
CA TYR A 429 7.49 2.14 8.07
C TYR A 429 5.98 2.25 7.92
N LEU A 430 5.54 3.10 7.00
CA LEU A 430 4.13 3.32 6.74
C LEU A 430 3.89 3.39 5.23
N ASP A 431 2.81 2.79 4.75
CA ASP A 431 2.18 3.19 3.47
C ASP A 431 0.69 3.51 3.68
N GLY A 432 0.03 4.02 2.64
CA GLY A 432 -1.42 4.30 2.67
C GLY A 432 -1.75 5.77 2.84
N GLY A 433 -2.39 6.34 1.82
CA GLY A 433 -2.99 7.69 1.88
C GLY A 433 -2.05 8.89 1.79
N ILE A 434 -0.72 8.72 1.85
CA ILE A 434 0.25 9.82 1.74
C ILE A 434 0.07 10.58 0.41
N ARG A 435 -0.16 11.89 0.47
CA ARG A 435 -0.30 12.78 -0.71
C ARG A 435 0.48 14.07 -0.62
N THR A 436 0.93 14.47 0.57
CA THR A 436 1.66 15.72 0.77
C THR A 436 2.89 15.52 1.64
N GLY A 437 3.85 16.44 1.56
CA GLY A 437 4.99 16.47 2.48
C GLY A 437 4.59 16.61 3.95
N SER A 438 3.45 17.22 4.24
CA SER A 438 2.92 17.31 5.61
C SER A 438 2.44 15.96 6.15
N ASP A 439 1.98 15.06 5.27
CA ASP A 439 1.59 13.69 5.65
C ASP A 439 2.82 12.87 6.04
N VAL A 440 3.91 13.02 5.27
CA VAL A 440 5.23 12.45 5.59
C VAL A 440 5.69 12.92 6.97
N LEU A 441 5.64 14.23 7.23
CA LEU A 441 6.05 14.79 8.52
C LEU A 441 5.23 14.24 9.69
N LYS A 442 3.91 14.07 9.52
CA LYS A 442 3.03 13.49 10.55
C LYS A 442 3.38 12.02 10.83
N ALA A 443 3.61 11.23 9.78
CA ALA A 443 4.01 9.83 9.91
C ALA A 443 5.34 9.69 10.66
N LEU A 444 6.33 10.51 10.32
CA LEU A 444 7.62 10.52 11.03
C LEU A 444 7.48 10.98 12.48
N ALA A 445 6.63 11.99 12.76
CA ALA A 445 6.36 12.44 14.12
C ALA A 445 5.69 11.37 14.99
N LEU A 446 4.97 10.43 14.36
CA LEU A 446 4.40 9.25 15.01
C LEU A 446 5.40 8.09 15.18
N GLY A 447 6.59 8.21 14.59
CA GLY A 447 7.69 7.26 14.76
C GLY A 447 7.94 6.33 13.58
N ALA A 448 7.31 6.56 12.42
CA ALA A 448 7.74 5.90 11.20
C ALA A 448 9.16 6.38 10.81
N LYS A 449 10.01 5.45 10.38
CA LYS A 449 11.37 5.73 9.89
C LYS A 449 11.37 6.29 8.47
N CYS A 450 10.46 5.79 7.64
CA CYS A 450 10.27 6.15 6.23
C CYS A 450 8.82 5.82 5.84
N VAL A 451 8.28 6.56 4.86
CA VAL A 451 6.97 6.24 4.26
C VAL A 451 7.14 5.73 2.84
N PHE A 452 6.18 4.94 2.35
CA PHE A 452 6.18 4.41 0.98
C PHE A 452 4.93 4.85 0.22
N ILE A 453 5.11 5.35 -1.01
CA ILE A 453 4.03 5.79 -1.91
C ILE A 453 3.79 4.79 -3.03
N GLY A 454 2.52 4.48 -3.31
CA GLY A 454 2.12 3.55 -4.38
C GLY A 454 1.48 4.28 -5.56
N ARG A 455 0.16 4.52 -5.51
CA ARG A 455 -0.61 5.13 -6.60
C ARG A 455 0.02 6.40 -7.21
N PRO A 456 0.54 7.37 -6.43
CA PRO A 456 1.31 8.51 -6.95
C PRO A 456 2.37 8.16 -8.01
N VAL A 457 3.11 7.08 -7.81
CA VAL A 457 4.19 6.67 -8.72
C VAL A 457 3.62 6.19 -10.04
N VAL A 458 2.52 5.44 -10.01
CA VAL A 458 1.83 4.99 -11.23
C VAL A 458 1.23 6.17 -12.00
N TRP A 459 0.77 7.21 -11.31
CA TRP A 459 0.29 8.44 -11.95
C TRP A 459 1.44 9.21 -12.61
N GLY A 460 2.59 9.31 -11.95
CA GLY A 460 3.82 9.86 -12.54
C GLY A 460 4.26 9.08 -13.78
N LEU A 461 4.22 7.75 -13.73
CA LEU A 461 4.49 6.90 -14.90
C LEU A 461 3.54 7.22 -16.06
N ALA A 462 2.23 7.32 -15.79
CA ALA A 462 1.24 7.61 -16.82
C ALA A 462 1.44 8.99 -17.47
N TYR A 463 2.01 9.96 -16.74
CA TYR A 463 2.30 11.29 -17.25
C TYR A 463 3.52 11.33 -18.17
N LYS A 464 4.69 10.88 -17.69
CA LYS A 464 5.97 10.97 -18.43
C LYS A 464 6.97 9.86 -18.08
N GLY A 465 6.50 8.67 -17.73
CA GLY A 465 7.38 7.55 -17.40
C GLY A 465 8.31 7.88 -16.23
N GLU A 466 9.61 7.63 -16.41
CA GLU A 466 10.65 7.92 -15.40
C GLU A 466 10.60 9.37 -14.92
N GLU A 467 10.49 10.33 -15.84
CA GLU A 467 10.50 11.76 -15.51
C GLU A 467 9.31 12.14 -14.64
N GLY A 468 8.11 11.62 -14.92
CA GLY A 468 6.94 11.90 -14.10
C GLY A 468 7.04 11.30 -12.69
N VAL A 469 7.70 10.14 -12.54
CA VAL A 469 8.00 9.58 -11.20
C VAL A 469 9.00 10.46 -10.46
N ARG A 470 10.02 10.99 -11.16
CA ARG A 470 11.01 11.91 -10.59
C ARG A 470 10.35 13.22 -10.14
N GLU A 471 9.46 13.79 -10.94
CA GLU A 471 8.69 15.00 -10.59
C GLU A 471 7.83 14.75 -9.34
N ILE A 472 7.12 13.62 -9.24
CA ILE A 472 6.33 13.22 -8.06
C ILE A 472 7.19 13.17 -6.79
N LEU A 473 8.35 12.51 -6.85
CA LEU A 473 9.27 12.38 -5.72
C LEU A 473 9.85 13.74 -5.32
N GLN A 474 10.19 14.58 -6.30
CA GLN A 474 10.73 15.91 -6.08
C GLN A 474 9.69 16.82 -5.39
N ILE A 475 8.45 16.85 -5.87
CA ILE A 475 7.36 17.62 -5.25
C ILE A 475 7.16 17.20 -3.80
N LEU A 476 7.05 15.90 -3.52
CA LEU A 476 6.87 15.43 -2.15
C LEU A 476 8.07 15.76 -1.24
N ASN A 477 9.29 15.67 -1.76
CA ASN A 477 10.49 16.04 -1.01
C ASN A 477 10.52 17.55 -0.71
N ASP A 478 10.19 18.39 -1.69
CA ASP A 478 10.13 19.84 -1.51
C ASP A 478 9.05 20.26 -0.51
N GLU A 479 7.85 19.69 -0.61
CA GLU A 479 6.78 19.90 0.37
C GLU A 479 7.18 19.40 1.76
N PHE A 480 7.89 18.27 1.86
CA PHE A 480 8.34 17.72 3.13
C PHE A 480 9.39 18.63 3.77
N ARG A 481 10.40 19.05 3.00
CA ARG A 481 11.43 19.99 3.43
C ARG A 481 10.82 21.32 3.89
N LEU A 482 9.85 21.85 3.15
CA LEU A 482 9.12 23.05 3.54
C LEU A 482 8.34 22.83 4.84
N SER A 483 7.64 21.70 4.97
CA SER A 483 6.90 21.35 6.19
C SER A 483 7.83 21.23 7.40
N MET A 484 9.01 20.63 7.25
CA MET A 484 10.04 20.58 8.30
C MET A 484 10.48 21.99 8.72
N ALA A 485 10.85 22.83 7.76
CA ALA A 485 11.30 24.18 8.04
C ALA A 485 10.22 25.00 8.78
N LEU A 486 8.97 24.97 8.29
CA LEU A 486 7.84 25.66 8.94
C LEU A 486 7.47 25.05 10.31
N ALA A 487 7.75 23.78 10.53
CA ALA A 487 7.59 23.14 11.84
C ALA A 487 8.74 23.47 12.83
N GLY A 488 9.84 24.05 12.34
CA GLY A 488 11.03 24.36 13.14
C GLY A 488 11.99 23.17 13.29
N CYS A 489 11.97 22.21 12.36
CA CYS A 489 12.82 21.04 12.31
C CYS A 489 13.93 21.22 11.27
N ARG A 490 15.18 21.07 11.69
CA ARG A 490 16.38 21.22 10.85
C ARG A 490 16.83 19.91 10.22
N ASN A 491 16.48 18.80 10.84
CA ASN A 491 16.78 17.47 10.32
C ASN A 491 15.75 16.45 10.80
N VAL A 492 15.72 15.29 10.16
CA VAL A 492 14.73 14.24 10.44
C VAL A 492 14.77 13.73 11.88
N SER A 493 15.91 13.77 12.56
CA SER A 493 16.03 13.29 13.95
C SER A 493 15.36 14.20 14.98
N GLU A 494 15.07 15.45 14.59
CA GLU A 494 14.31 16.38 15.44
C GLU A 494 12.78 16.16 15.34
N ILE A 495 12.33 15.35 14.38
CA ILE A 495 10.91 15.06 14.19
C ILE A 495 10.46 14.07 15.27
N ASN A 496 9.48 14.48 16.09
CA ASN A 496 8.99 13.65 17.20
C ASN A 496 7.53 14.00 17.55
N ARG A 497 6.94 13.20 18.45
CA ARG A 497 5.52 13.27 18.82
C ARG A 497 5.07 14.63 19.38
N ASN A 498 5.98 15.47 19.89
CA ASN A 498 5.63 16.80 20.36
C ASN A 498 5.20 17.75 19.22
N LEU A 499 5.56 17.44 17.98
CA LEU A 499 5.19 18.19 16.78
C LEU A 499 3.74 17.95 16.35
N ILE A 500 3.02 17.05 16.99
CA ILE A 500 1.66 16.72 16.60
C ILE A 500 0.68 16.81 17.77
N GLN A 501 -0.58 16.99 17.41
CA GLN A 501 -1.73 16.88 18.29
C GLN A 501 -2.87 16.24 17.52
N PHE A 502 -3.45 15.19 18.08
CA PHE A 502 -4.70 14.64 17.59
C PHE A 502 -5.83 15.63 17.88
N SER A 503 -6.66 15.88 16.88
CA SER A 503 -7.88 16.67 17.06
C SER A 503 -8.74 16.00 18.13
N LYS A 504 -9.04 16.73 19.20
CA LYS A 504 -10.12 16.34 20.13
C LYS A 504 -11.43 16.64 19.40
N LEU A 505 -11.89 15.71 18.58
CA LEU A 505 -13.27 15.71 18.12
C LEU A 505 -14.10 14.94 19.13
#